data_AF-A0A412EKS2-F1
#
_entry.id   AF-A0A412EKS2-F1
#
_cell.length_a   1.000
_cell.length_b   1.000
_cell.length_c   1.000
_cell.angle_alpha   90.00
_cell.angle_beta   90.00
_cell.angle_gamma   90.00
#
_symmetry.space_group_name_H-M   'P 1'
#
loop_
_entity.id
_entity.type
_entity.pdbx_description
1 polymer ?
#
loop_
_entity_poly.entity_id
_entity_poly.type
_entity_poly.pdbx_seq_one_letter_code
_entity_poly.pdbx_strand_id
1 'polypeptide(L)'
;MRKKVKFLASIGLSSILLASMPSNVFAEDFVLYEENGIHVETKGLTDSPSTGTIGLYIENNSNLNLGIAPYAYAINGIMAGGDQYGINSSDVAPGKKANSTLELIDTWENKDFFKDYQMDEVDSFDVLLWAYDNTKSFKAFDSGQIHADVTGTTVVSSPVFDSAQNLYNQNGISVDFISSEGNSFTFCITNTTGQYFAYDVTSETYNDFTMSDSYEIFNQYLLDGCKTLVTLTPTDDFLTANGISDVSNVDFALTIRPLAEYDNEYTTDLISYQK
;
A
#
# COMPACT_ATOMS: atom_id res chain seq x y z
N MET A 1 -25.45 79.72 -19.41
CA MET A 1 -26.09 78.40 -19.28
C MET A 1 -25.20 77.31 -19.87
N ARG A 2 -24.53 76.50 -19.05
CA ARG A 2 -24.23 75.08 -19.32
C ARG A 2 -23.74 74.43 -18.02
N LYS A 3 -24.38 73.32 -17.69
CA LYS A 3 -24.46 72.69 -16.36
C LYS A 3 -23.14 71.99 -16.00
N LYS A 4 -22.75 72.08 -14.72
CA LYS A 4 -21.85 71.13 -14.06
C LYS A 4 -22.56 69.77 -13.97
N VAL A 5 -21.92 68.71 -14.44
CA VAL A 5 -22.29 67.33 -14.11
C VAL A 5 -21.03 66.63 -13.62
N LYS A 6 -21.10 66.15 -12.37
CA LYS A 6 -20.11 65.31 -11.71
C LYS A 6 -20.12 63.93 -12.38
N PHE A 7 -18.98 63.44 -12.83
CA PHE A 7 -18.81 62.02 -13.14
C PHE A 7 -18.40 61.29 -11.86
N LEU A 8 -19.24 60.34 -11.45
CA LEU A 8 -18.97 59.40 -10.37
C LEU A 8 -17.87 58.42 -10.82
N ALA A 9 -17.01 58.07 -9.87
CA ALA A 9 -16.09 56.96 -9.97
C ALA A 9 -16.87 55.63 -10.06
N SER A 10 -16.57 54.83 -11.07
CA SER A 10 -16.77 53.40 -11.04
C SER A 10 -15.40 52.74 -11.12
N ILE A 11 -14.79 52.49 -9.96
CA ILE A 11 -13.67 51.58 -9.84
C ILE A 11 -14.27 50.19 -10.08
N GLY A 12 -14.12 49.67 -11.30
CA GLY A 12 -14.32 48.27 -11.57
C GLY A 12 -13.25 47.51 -10.79
N LEU A 13 -13.64 46.96 -9.63
CA LEU A 13 -12.94 45.86 -9.00
C LEU A 13 -13.03 44.66 -9.96
N SER A 14 -12.12 44.59 -10.94
CA SER A 14 -11.77 43.30 -11.51
C SER A 14 -11.09 42.55 -10.39
N SER A 15 -11.86 41.72 -9.69
CA SER A 15 -11.32 40.63 -8.89
C SER A 15 -10.48 39.77 -9.81
N ILE A 16 -9.17 40.00 -9.79
CA ILE A 16 -8.20 39.02 -10.24
C ILE A 16 -8.38 37.86 -9.27
N LEU A 17 -9.17 36.87 -9.69
CA LEU A 17 -9.06 35.53 -9.14
C LEU A 17 -7.60 35.12 -9.43
N LEU A 18 -6.73 35.27 -8.44
CA LEU A 18 -5.53 34.46 -8.38
C LEU A 18 -6.06 33.04 -8.18
N ALA A 19 -6.27 32.33 -9.29
CA ALA A 19 -6.28 30.89 -9.24
C ALA A 19 -4.92 30.52 -8.65
N SER A 20 -4.91 30.08 -7.39
CA SER A 20 -3.76 29.40 -6.82
C SER A 20 -3.56 28.18 -7.69
N MET A 21 -2.64 28.26 -8.64
CA MET A 21 -2.11 27.06 -9.26
C MET A 21 -1.60 26.20 -8.11
N PRO A 22 -1.92 24.89 -8.05
CA PRO A 22 -1.26 24.01 -7.10
C PRO A 22 0.23 24.18 -7.37
N SER A 23 0.94 24.73 -6.39
CA SER A 23 2.39 24.65 -6.40
C SER A 23 2.69 23.16 -6.30
N ASN A 24 3.22 22.57 -7.36
CA ASN A 24 3.90 21.28 -7.24
C ASN A 24 5.06 21.53 -6.29
N VAL A 25 4.84 21.22 -5.01
CA VAL A 25 5.87 21.27 -3.99
C VAL A 25 6.71 20.03 -4.23
N PHE A 26 7.85 20.23 -4.88
CA PHE A 26 8.92 19.24 -4.92
C PHE A 26 9.75 19.44 -3.66
N ALA A 27 9.55 18.56 -2.68
CA ALA A 27 10.36 18.54 -1.47
C ALA A 27 10.76 17.10 -1.18
N GLU A 28 12.01 16.87 -0.77
CA GLU A 28 12.50 15.59 -0.23
C GLU A 28 11.64 15.07 0.94
N ASP A 29 10.88 15.99 1.55
CA ASP A 29 10.01 15.77 2.70
C ASP A 29 8.55 16.06 2.31
N PHE A 30 7.67 15.06 2.44
CA PHE A 30 6.25 15.17 2.12
C PHE A 30 5.42 15.06 3.39
N VAL A 31 4.51 16.01 3.62
CA VAL A 31 3.49 15.87 4.66
C VAL A 31 2.48 14.82 4.21
N LEU A 32 2.52 13.66 4.83
CA LEU A 32 1.61 12.55 4.58
C LEU A 32 0.25 12.79 5.24
N TYR A 33 0.25 13.35 6.45
CA TYR A 33 -0.95 13.48 7.26
C TYR A 33 -0.91 14.69 8.18
N GLU A 34 -1.98 15.48 8.21
CA GLU A 34 -2.15 16.67 9.06
C GLU A 34 -3.61 16.77 9.52
N GLU A 35 -4.08 15.78 10.27
CA GLU A 35 -5.43 15.75 10.84
C GLU A 35 -5.42 15.11 12.23
N ASN A 36 -6.53 15.21 12.96
CA ASN A 36 -6.68 14.63 14.31
C ASN A 36 -5.59 15.06 15.33
N GLY A 37 -4.96 16.21 15.09
CA GLY A 37 -3.85 16.70 15.90
C GLY A 37 -2.56 15.94 15.69
N ILE A 38 -2.40 15.20 14.59
CA ILE A 38 -1.18 14.48 14.22
C ILE A 38 -0.60 15.10 12.95
N HIS A 39 0.70 15.31 12.97
CA HIS A 39 1.50 15.63 11.79
C HIS A 39 2.42 14.46 11.50
N VAL A 40 2.41 13.96 10.27
CA VAL A 40 3.37 12.97 9.78
C VAL A 40 3.95 13.45 8.46
N GLU A 41 5.27 13.45 8.36
CA GLU A 41 5.98 13.72 7.13
C GLU A 41 7.09 12.69 6.87
N THR A 42 7.35 12.41 5.60
CA THR A 42 8.50 11.58 5.20
C THR A 42 9.80 12.36 5.25
N LYS A 43 10.91 11.64 5.38
CA LYS A 43 12.29 12.13 5.27
C LYS A 43 13.10 11.18 4.40
N GLY A 44 13.79 11.71 3.39
CA GLY A 44 14.75 10.96 2.58
C GLY A 44 14.12 9.93 1.62
N LEU A 45 12.93 10.21 1.08
CA LEU A 45 12.29 9.33 0.08
C LEU A 45 13.15 9.12 -1.16
N THR A 46 13.78 10.18 -1.68
CA THR A 46 14.64 10.10 -2.88
C THR A 46 15.95 9.37 -2.63
N ASP A 47 16.41 9.32 -1.38
CA ASP A 47 17.64 8.63 -0.99
C ASP A 47 17.40 7.14 -0.72
N SER A 48 16.14 6.72 -0.55
CA SER A 48 15.79 5.36 -0.11
C SER A 48 16.30 4.23 -1.00
N PRO A 49 16.41 4.36 -2.35
CA PRO A 49 17.04 3.31 -3.17
C PRO A 49 18.49 3.02 -2.78
N SER A 50 19.20 4.04 -2.27
CA SER A 50 20.61 3.92 -1.86
C SER A 50 20.79 3.57 -0.39
N THR A 51 19.90 4.07 0.48
CA THR A 51 19.98 3.86 1.94
C THR A 51 19.23 2.62 2.40
N GLY A 52 18.31 2.10 1.57
CA GLY A 52 17.39 1.05 1.95
C GLY A 52 16.35 1.48 2.98
N THR A 53 16.19 2.79 3.23
CA THR A 53 15.33 3.29 4.32
C THR A 53 14.52 4.52 3.94
N ILE A 54 13.32 4.64 4.51
CA ILE A 54 12.49 5.85 4.48
C ILE A 54 12.32 6.36 5.90
N GLY A 55 12.70 7.60 6.18
CA GLY A 55 12.45 8.22 7.48
C GLY A 55 11.02 8.75 7.60
N LEU A 56 10.48 8.74 8.81
CA LEU A 56 9.23 9.40 9.17
C LEU A 56 9.47 10.33 10.35
N TYR A 57 8.98 11.56 10.24
CA TYR A 57 8.87 12.49 11.36
C TYR A 57 7.41 12.62 11.79
N ILE A 58 7.16 12.47 13.08
CA ILE A 58 5.82 12.38 13.65
C ILE A 58 5.70 13.40 14.79
N GLU A 59 4.67 14.24 14.76
CA GLU A 59 4.25 15.07 15.89
C GLU A 59 2.87 14.65 16.37
N ASN A 60 2.72 14.45 17.68
CA ASN A 60 1.43 14.24 18.32
C ASN A 60 1.03 15.49 19.10
N ASN A 61 0.20 16.33 18.49
CA ASN A 61 -0.41 17.51 19.09
C ASN A 61 -1.82 17.24 19.66
N SER A 62 -2.26 15.97 19.67
CA SER A 62 -3.50 15.53 20.31
C SER A 62 -3.34 15.42 21.83
N ASN A 63 -4.41 15.01 22.52
CA ASN A 63 -4.41 14.70 23.94
C ASN A 63 -4.31 13.19 24.25
N LEU A 64 -4.08 12.34 23.24
CA LEU A 64 -3.98 10.89 23.38
C LEU A 64 -2.53 10.42 23.33
N ASN A 65 -2.22 9.34 24.05
CA ASN A 65 -0.96 8.62 23.87
C ASN A 65 -1.14 7.65 22.69
N LEU A 66 -0.45 7.92 21.57
CA LEU A 66 -0.72 7.23 20.31
C LEU A 66 0.51 6.47 19.82
N GLY A 67 0.31 5.22 19.41
CA GLY A 67 1.23 4.51 18.53
C GLY A 67 0.87 4.83 17.08
N ILE A 68 1.79 5.43 16.32
CA ILE A 68 1.60 5.74 14.90
C ILE A 68 2.43 4.75 14.08
N ALA A 69 1.80 4.04 13.15
CA ALA A 69 2.45 3.04 12.32
C ALA A 69 2.00 3.16 10.85
N PRO A 70 2.91 3.04 9.87
CA PRO A 70 2.54 2.78 8.47
C PRO A 70 2.12 1.32 8.36
N TYR A 71 0.83 1.11 8.53
CA TYR A 71 0.21 -0.20 8.63
C TYR A 71 0.27 -0.97 7.31
N ALA A 72 0.23 -0.26 6.19
CA ALA A 72 0.50 -0.78 4.86
C ALA A 72 1.11 0.33 4.00
N TYR A 73 2.11 0.01 3.18
CA TYR A 73 2.69 0.97 2.24
C TYR A 73 3.21 0.29 0.97
N ALA A 74 3.25 1.08 -0.10
CA ALA A 74 3.75 0.68 -1.41
C ALA A 74 4.70 1.73 -1.97
N ILE A 75 5.66 1.27 -2.76
CA ILE A 75 6.61 2.09 -3.50
C ILE A 75 6.41 1.79 -4.97
N ASN A 76 6.21 2.83 -5.77
CA ASN A 76 5.93 2.72 -7.21
C ASN A 76 4.80 1.71 -7.51
N GLY A 77 3.77 1.69 -6.67
CA GLY A 77 2.61 0.81 -6.80
C GLY A 77 2.86 -0.67 -6.49
N ILE A 78 3.99 -1.05 -5.87
CA ILE A 78 4.23 -2.40 -5.33
C ILE A 78 4.22 -2.35 -3.81
N MET A 79 3.40 -3.19 -3.18
CA MET A 79 3.37 -3.34 -1.72
C MET A 79 4.77 -3.69 -1.20
N ALA A 80 5.30 -2.85 -0.32
CA ALA A 80 6.64 -2.99 0.24
C ALA A 80 6.62 -3.52 1.68
N GLY A 81 5.50 -3.32 2.38
CA GLY A 81 5.27 -3.92 3.69
C GLY A 81 4.27 -3.13 4.52
N GLY A 82 4.42 -3.26 5.84
CA GLY A 82 3.59 -2.64 6.85
C GLY A 82 3.47 -3.55 8.07
N ASP A 83 3.36 -2.97 9.26
CA ASP A 83 3.10 -3.72 10.48
C ASP A 83 2.58 -2.76 11.57
N GLN A 84 1.63 -3.23 12.37
CA GLN A 84 1.16 -2.57 13.58
C GLN A 84 2.18 -2.62 14.71
N TYR A 85 2.98 -3.69 14.78
CA TYR A 85 3.79 -4.06 15.94
C TYR A 85 5.29 -4.10 15.64
N GLY A 86 5.69 -3.60 14.47
CA GLY A 86 7.06 -3.67 13.97
C GLY A 86 7.92 -2.47 14.37
N ILE A 87 9.18 -2.54 13.91
CA ILE A 87 10.22 -1.49 14.00
C ILE A 87 9.73 -0.13 13.47
N ASN A 88 8.72 -0.17 12.60
CA ASN A 88 8.17 0.97 11.87
C ASN A 88 7.07 1.71 12.66
N SER A 89 6.68 1.23 13.83
CA SER A 89 5.71 1.90 14.72
C SER A 89 6.42 2.84 15.70
N SER A 90 5.75 3.92 16.11
CA SER A 90 6.30 4.86 17.09
C SER A 90 5.25 5.34 18.08
N ASP A 91 5.52 5.10 19.35
CA ASP A 91 4.73 5.63 20.46
C ASP A 91 5.09 7.10 20.70
N VAL A 92 4.11 7.97 20.46
CA VAL A 92 4.26 9.42 20.60
C VAL A 92 3.26 9.92 21.63
N ALA A 93 3.76 10.33 22.80
CA ALA A 93 2.93 10.90 23.86
C ALA A 93 2.36 12.29 23.48
N PRO A 94 1.31 12.77 24.17
CA PRO A 94 0.74 14.10 23.92
C PRO A 94 1.78 15.24 23.95
N GLY A 95 1.77 16.07 22.92
CA GLY A 95 2.69 17.19 22.72
C GLY A 95 4.14 16.77 22.43
N LYS A 96 4.39 15.53 22.02
CA LYS A 96 5.74 14.99 21.73
C LYS A 96 5.93 14.69 20.25
N LYS A 97 7.18 14.40 19.91
CA LYS A 97 7.68 14.18 18.56
C LYS A 97 8.52 12.91 18.53
N ALA A 98 8.52 12.19 17.41
CA ALA A 98 9.34 11.02 17.18
C ALA A 98 9.89 11.02 15.76
N ASN A 99 11.02 10.35 15.56
CA ASN A 99 11.49 9.91 14.26
C ASN A 99 11.37 8.38 14.21
N SER A 100 10.90 7.86 13.09
CA SER A 100 10.85 6.42 12.78
C SER A 100 11.52 6.17 11.43
N THR A 101 11.80 4.91 11.14
CA THR A 101 12.43 4.47 9.89
C THR A 101 11.71 3.25 9.37
N LEU A 102 11.44 3.21 8.06
CA LEU A 102 10.97 2.05 7.33
C LEU A 102 12.17 1.39 6.67
N GLU A 103 12.46 0.15 7.05
CA GLU A 103 13.52 -0.66 6.44
C GLU A 103 12.97 -1.36 5.18
N LEU A 104 13.67 -1.20 4.06
CA LEU A 104 13.33 -1.78 2.76
C LEU A 104 14.34 -2.87 2.33
N ILE A 105 15.32 -3.16 3.19
CA ILE A 105 16.32 -4.20 3.03
C ILE A 105 16.26 -5.11 4.25
N ASP A 106 16.05 -6.40 4.01
CA ASP A 106 16.17 -7.43 5.04
C ASP A 106 17.28 -8.42 4.65
N THR A 107 18.43 -8.30 5.33
CA THR A 107 19.57 -9.18 5.07
C THR A 107 19.37 -10.61 5.58
N TRP A 108 18.51 -10.83 6.57
CA TRP A 108 18.22 -12.16 7.10
C TRP A 108 17.31 -12.96 6.16
N GLU A 109 16.36 -12.28 5.54
CA GLU A 109 15.48 -12.86 4.50
C GLU A 109 16.08 -12.78 3.09
N ASN A 110 17.28 -12.20 2.95
CA ASN A 110 17.97 -11.97 1.68
C ASN A 110 17.08 -11.20 0.67
N LYS A 111 16.36 -10.19 1.18
CA LYS A 111 15.46 -9.32 0.44
C LYS A 111 16.04 -7.91 0.32
N ASP A 112 16.04 -7.38 -0.88
CA ASP A 112 16.37 -5.99 -1.18
C ASP A 112 15.30 -5.47 -2.12
N PHE A 113 14.33 -4.72 -1.57
CA PHE A 113 13.10 -4.39 -2.29
C PHE A 113 13.35 -3.72 -3.64
N PHE A 114 14.27 -2.75 -3.70
CA PHE A 114 14.58 -2.04 -4.95
C PHE A 114 15.22 -2.97 -5.97
N LYS A 115 16.17 -3.79 -5.54
CA LYS A 115 16.83 -4.75 -6.43
C LYS A 115 15.88 -5.85 -6.91
N ASP A 116 15.08 -6.41 -6.01
CA ASP A 116 14.17 -7.52 -6.28
C ASP A 116 13.08 -7.12 -7.28
N TYR A 117 12.63 -5.86 -7.22
CA TYR A 117 11.66 -5.29 -8.15
C TYR A 117 12.26 -4.43 -9.27
N GLN A 118 13.60 -4.42 -9.41
CA GLN A 118 14.33 -3.69 -10.45
C GLN A 118 13.94 -2.21 -10.54
N MET A 119 13.86 -1.56 -9.38
CA MET A 119 13.56 -0.15 -9.22
C MET A 119 14.82 0.61 -8.84
N ASP A 120 15.11 1.70 -9.56
CA ASP A 120 16.27 2.57 -9.27
C ASP A 120 15.89 3.85 -8.52
N GLU A 121 14.61 4.23 -8.54
CA GLU A 121 14.09 5.48 -7.99
C GLU A 121 12.74 5.25 -7.27
N VAL A 122 12.36 6.20 -6.41
CA VAL A 122 10.99 6.29 -5.85
C VAL A 122 10.23 7.38 -6.60
N ASP A 123 9.30 6.97 -7.45
CA ASP A 123 8.40 7.84 -8.19
C ASP A 123 7.11 8.12 -7.42
N SER A 124 6.56 7.12 -6.72
CA SER A 124 5.45 7.32 -5.77
C SER A 124 5.62 6.54 -4.49
N PHE A 125 4.93 7.04 -3.48
CA PHE A 125 4.75 6.40 -2.20
C PHE A 125 3.27 6.41 -1.80
N ASP A 126 2.73 5.23 -1.55
CA ASP A 126 1.37 5.04 -1.05
C ASP A 126 1.43 4.48 0.37
N VAL A 127 0.62 5.01 1.29
CA VAL A 127 0.66 4.59 2.69
C VAL A 127 -0.72 4.68 3.37
N LEU A 128 -1.00 3.71 4.22
CA LEU A 128 -2.09 3.71 5.19
C LEU A 128 -1.49 3.80 6.60
N LEU A 129 -1.67 4.95 7.26
CA LEU A 129 -1.23 5.15 8.64
C LEU A 129 -2.32 4.72 9.61
N TRP A 130 -1.95 3.96 10.63
CA TRP A 130 -2.83 3.66 11.77
C TRP A 130 -2.35 4.40 13.00
N ALA A 131 -3.31 4.99 13.71
CA ALA A 131 -3.12 5.55 15.04
C ALA A 131 -3.79 4.63 16.06
N TYR A 132 -3.01 4.10 16.99
CA TYR A 132 -3.46 3.22 18.06
C TYR A 132 -3.48 3.96 19.39
N ASP A 133 -4.62 3.97 20.09
CA ASP A 133 -4.69 4.50 21.44
C ASP A 133 -4.02 3.52 22.39
N ASN A 134 -2.75 3.79 22.73
CA ASN A 134 -1.93 2.95 23.59
C ASN A 134 -2.51 2.80 24.99
N THR A 135 -3.37 3.72 25.43
CA THR A 135 -4.03 3.63 26.73
C THR A 135 -5.19 2.64 26.69
N LYS A 136 -5.94 2.62 25.59
CA LYS A 136 -7.10 1.73 25.42
C LYS A 136 -6.76 0.38 24.81
N SER A 137 -5.56 0.27 24.22
CA SER A 137 -5.18 -0.89 23.42
C SER A 137 -6.17 -1.15 22.29
N PHE A 138 -6.49 -0.11 21.50
CA PHE A 138 -7.35 -0.24 20.33
C PHE A 138 -7.04 0.79 19.24
N LYS A 139 -7.39 0.50 17.98
CA LYS A 139 -7.29 1.47 16.87
C LYS A 139 -8.11 2.71 17.21
N ALA A 140 -7.47 3.88 17.20
CA ALA A 140 -8.15 5.16 17.39
C ALA A 140 -8.75 5.64 16.06
N PHE A 141 -7.93 5.63 15.00
CA PHE A 141 -8.31 5.96 13.63
C PHE A 141 -7.23 5.47 12.66
N ASP A 142 -7.52 5.56 11.37
CA ASP A 142 -6.53 5.45 10.29
C ASP A 142 -6.63 6.67 9.36
N SER A 143 -5.61 6.90 8.55
CA SER A 143 -5.54 8.04 7.64
C SER A 143 -6.38 7.87 6.37
N GLY A 144 -6.96 6.69 6.12
CA GLY A 144 -7.19 6.23 4.76
C GLY A 144 -5.87 6.07 3.97
N GLN A 145 -5.96 5.67 2.71
CA GLN A 145 -4.79 5.63 1.83
C GLN A 145 -4.38 7.06 1.45
N ILE A 146 -3.10 7.34 1.61
CA ILE A 146 -2.43 8.56 1.17
C ILE A 146 -1.53 8.20 -0.02
N HIS A 147 -1.57 9.01 -1.07
CA HIS A 147 -0.70 8.90 -2.23
C HIS A 147 0.18 10.14 -2.35
N ALA A 148 1.49 9.94 -2.58
CA ALA A 148 2.45 11.00 -2.83
C ALA A 148 3.24 10.75 -4.12
N ASP A 149 3.20 11.71 -5.05
CA ASP A 149 4.07 11.77 -6.22
C ASP A 149 5.41 12.42 -5.85
N VAL A 150 6.52 11.69 -5.95
CA VAL A 150 7.83 12.13 -5.45
C VAL A 150 8.63 12.89 -6.52
N THR A 151 8.70 12.36 -7.74
CA THR A 151 9.48 12.98 -8.84
C THR A 151 8.66 14.00 -9.64
N GLY A 152 7.40 14.28 -9.25
CA GLY A 152 6.40 15.11 -9.93
C GLY A 152 6.17 14.79 -11.41
N THR A 153 6.65 13.61 -11.82
CA THR A 153 6.17 12.88 -12.97
C THR A 153 5.20 11.86 -12.38
N THR A 154 3.92 11.90 -12.79
CA THR A 154 2.97 10.83 -12.44
C THR A 154 3.61 9.49 -12.79
N VAL A 155 3.70 8.57 -11.83
CA VAL A 155 4.31 7.25 -12.05
C VAL A 155 3.68 6.60 -13.27
N VAL A 156 4.52 6.26 -14.26
CA VAL A 156 4.02 5.68 -15.52
C VAL A 156 4.04 4.15 -15.51
N SER A 157 4.74 3.48 -14.59
CA SER A 157 4.56 2.03 -14.47
C SER A 157 5.07 1.47 -13.14
N SER A 158 4.14 1.00 -12.31
CA SER A 158 4.40 -0.17 -11.47
C SER A 158 5.10 -1.25 -12.31
N PRO A 159 6.11 -1.96 -11.78
CA PRO A 159 6.84 -3.01 -12.49
C PRO A 159 5.91 -3.86 -13.36
N VAL A 160 6.33 -4.02 -14.60
CA VAL A 160 5.69 -4.89 -15.58
C VAL A 160 6.38 -6.24 -15.47
N PHE A 161 5.60 -7.29 -15.26
CA PHE A 161 6.11 -8.66 -15.23
C PHE A 161 5.99 -9.26 -16.63
N ASP A 162 7.11 -9.43 -17.33
CA ASP A 162 7.14 -9.82 -18.76
C ASP A 162 6.45 -11.15 -19.08
N SER A 163 6.29 -12.03 -18.10
CA SER A 163 5.67 -13.36 -18.22
C SER A 163 4.24 -13.43 -17.67
N ALA A 164 3.61 -12.29 -17.37
CA ALA A 164 2.29 -12.24 -16.74
C ALA A 164 1.20 -12.88 -17.63
N GLN A 165 0.52 -13.89 -17.10
CA GLN A 165 -0.69 -14.47 -17.69
C GLN A 165 -1.90 -14.12 -16.80
N ASN A 166 -2.84 -13.33 -17.33
CA ASN A 166 -4.06 -13.02 -16.60
C ASN A 166 -4.95 -14.25 -16.43
N LEU A 167 -5.28 -14.57 -15.19
CA LEU A 167 -6.15 -15.69 -14.80
C LEU A 167 -7.52 -15.21 -14.34
N TYR A 168 -7.57 -14.01 -13.76
CA TYR A 168 -8.77 -13.43 -13.20
C TYR A 168 -8.76 -11.91 -13.39
N ASN A 169 -9.92 -11.35 -13.75
CA ASN A 169 -10.12 -9.92 -13.86
C ASN A 169 -11.61 -9.58 -13.70
N GLN A 170 -12.02 -9.30 -12.47
CA GLN A 170 -13.40 -8.91 -12.16
C GLN A 170 -13.44 -7.91 -11.01
N ASN A 171 -14.41 -6.98 -11.06
CA ASN A 171 -14.71 -6.03 -9.98
C ASN A 171 -13.50 -5.22 -9.48
N GLY A 172 -12.53 -4.92 -10.35
CA GLY A 172 -11.33 -4.17 -10.00
C GLY A 172 -10.21 -5.02 -9.34
N ILE A 173 -10.37 -6.34 -9.28
CA ILE A 173 -9.32 -7.27 -8.85
C ILE A 173 -8.81 -8.02 -10.07
N SER A 174 -7.49 -7.97 -10.28
CA SER A 174 -6.81 -8.74 -11.31
C SER A 174 -5.79 -9.68 -10.67
N VAL A 175 -5.70 -10.91 -11.18
CA VAL A 175 -4.69 -11.88 -10.76
C VAL A 175 -3.99 -12.44 -11.97
N ASP A 176 -2.68 -12.25 -12.00
CA ASP A 176 -1.80 -12.73 -13.06
C ASP A 176 -0.87 -13.83 -12.51
N PHE A 177 -0.73 -14.94 -13.23
CA PHE A 177 0.38 -15.86 -12.99
C PHE A 177 1.68 -15.25 -13.51
N ILE A 178 2.76 -15.33 -12.72
CA ILE A 178 4.06 -14.71 -13.03
C ILE A 178 5.12 -15.77 -13.35
N SER A 179 5.26 -16.76 -12.47
CA SER A 179 6.31 -17.78 -12.59
C SER A 179 6.03 -18.98 -11.70
N SER A 180 6.70 -20.10 -11.99
CA SER A 180 6.74 -21.26 -11.12
C SER A 180 8.16 -21.79 -11.00
N GLU A 181 8.56 -22.19 -9.79
CA GLU A 181 9.81 -22.90 -9.52
C GLU A 181 9.50 -24.17 -8.72
N GLY A 182 9.75 -25.34 -9.31
CA GLY A 182 9.32 -26.61 -8.71
C GLY A 182 7.79 -26.64 -8.53
N ASN A 183 7.34 -26.85 -7.29
CA ASN A 183 5.92 -26.83 -6.90
C ASN A 183 5.47 -25.49 -6.30
N SER A 184 6.29 -24.44 -6.38
CA SER A 184 5.94 -23.08 -5.92
C SER A 184 5.46 -22.24 -7.10
N PHE A 185 4.39 -21.47 -6.91
CA PHE A 185 3.73 -20.69 -7.96
C PHE A 185 3.55 -19.25 -7.49
N THR A 186 4.09 -18.30 -8.26
CA THR A 186 4.02 -16.87 -7.96
C THR A 186 2.94 -16.20 -8.79
N PHE A 187 2.07 -15.44 -8.12
CA PHE A 187 0.99 -14.67 -8.71
C PHE A 187 1.14 -13.19 -8.33
N CYS A 188 0.68 -12.31 -9.21
CA CYS A 188 0.53 -10.89 -8.94
C CYS A 188 -0.95 -10.57 -8.74
N ILE A 189 -1.31 -10.00 -7.60
CA ILE A 189 -2.65 -9.49 -7.31
C ILE A 189 -2.61 -7.97 -7.46
N THR A 190 -3.50 -7.41 -8.28
CA THR A 190 -3.65 -5.97 -8.49
C THR A 190 -5.01 -5.50 -7.99
N ASN A 191 -5.01 -4.40 -7.21
CA ASN A 191 -6.22 -3.74 -6.72
C ASN A 191 -6.47 -2.45 -7.49
N THR A 192 -7.64 -2.34 -8.10
CA THR A 192 -8.18 -1.14 -8.75
C THR A 192 -9.66 -0.95 -8.38
N THR A 193 -10.03 -1.39 -7.18
CA THR A 193 -11.42 -1.36 -6.69
C THR A 193 -11.88 0.05 -6.31
N GLY A 194 -10.97 1.02 -6.23
CA GLY A 194 -11.22 2.39 -5.78
C GLY A 194 -11.00 2.59 -4.27
N GLN A 195 -10.55 1.55 -3.56
CA GLN A 195 -10.22 1.59 -2.13
C GLN A 195 -9.26 0.46 -1.76
N TYR A 196 -8.51 0.62 -0.68
CA TYR A 196 -7.70 -0.48 -0.15
C TYR A 196 -8.60 -1.59 0.42
N PHE A 197 -8.08 -2.81 0.46
CA PHE A 197 -8.74 -3.93 1.14
C PHE A 197 -7.72 -4.78 1.91
N ALA A 198 -8.22 -5.56 2.86
CA ALA A 198 -7.50 -6.72 3.38
C ALA A 198 -7.95 -7.98 2.64
N TYR A 199 -7.09 -8.97 2.51
CA TYR A 199 -7.43 -10.24 1.87
C TYR A 199 -6.75 -11.45 2.53
N ASP A 200 -7.40 -12.59 2.35
CA ASP A 200 -6.87 -13.91 2.64
C ASP A 200 -6.79 -14.71 1.33
N VAL A 201 -5.76 -15.53 1.18
CA VAL A 201 -5.79 -16.63 0.21
C VAL A 201 -6.52 -17.80 0.86
N THR A 202 -7.50 -18.35 0.15
CA THR A 202 -8.37 -19.42 0.65
C THR A 202 -8.56 -20.48 -0.43
N SER A 203 -9.06 -21.66 -0.02
CA SER A 203 -9.35 -22.77 -0.95
C SER A 203 -8.16 -23.21 -1.79
N GLU A 204 -6.93 -23.04 -1.28
CA GLU A 204 -5.71 -23.50 -1.93
C GLU A 204 -5.80 -24.99 -2.23
N THR A 205 -5.68 -25.32 -3.51
CA THR A 205 -5.84 -26.67 -4.02
C THR A 205 -4.74 -26.94 -5.02
N TYR A 206 -4.11 -28.11 -4.88
CA TYR A 206 -3.02 -28.55 -5.75
C TYR A 206 -3.38 -29.92 -6.31
N ASN A 207 -3.47 -30.03 -7.64
CA ASN A 207 -3.93 -31.24 -8.33
C ASN A 207 -5.25 -31.82 -7.75
N ASP A 208 -6.24 -30.96 -7.52
CA ASP A 208 -7.57 -31.27 -6.99
C ASP A 208 -7.63 -31.68 -5.50
N PHE A 209 -6.50 -31.61 -4.78
CA PHE A 209 -6.44 -31.80 -3.32
C PHE A 209 -6.36 -30.45 -2.60
N THR A 210 -7.31 -30.18 -1.70
CA THR A 210 -7.32 -28.93 -0.91
C THR A 210 -6.33 -29.01 0.25
N MET A 211 -5.51 -27.97 0.40
CA MET A 211 -4.63 -27.77 1.54
C MET A 211 -5.35 -26.92 2.58
N SER A 212 -5.63 -27.49 3.75
CA SER A 212 -6.37 -26.80 4.82
C SER A 212 -5.49 -26.10 5.86
N ASP A 213 -4.16 -26.29 5.78
CA ASP A 213 -3.20 -25.85 6.79
C ASP A 213 -2.31 -24.67 6.33
N SER A 214 -2.60 -24.04 5.18
CA SER A 214 -1.89 -22.82 4.77
C SER A 214 -2.48 -21.59 5.44
N TYR A 215 -1.88 -21.19 6.57
CA TYR A 215 -2.13 -19.89 7.19
C TYR A 215 -1.18 -18.80 6.67
N GLU A 216 -0.47 -19.06 5.56
CA GLU A 216 0.67 -18.23 5.16
C GLU A 216 0.24 -16.85 4.66
N ILE A 217 -0.93 -16.75 4.02
CA ILE A 217 -1.41 -15.50 3.44
C ILE A 217 -2.78 -15.16 4.02
N PHE A 218 -2.73 -14.66 5.26
CA PHE A 218 -3.88 -14.20 6.02
C PHE A 218 -3.76 -12.71 6.34
N ASN A 219 -4.88 -12.00 6.22
CA ASN A 219 -5.08 -10.60 6.57
C ASN A 219 -4.04 -9.64 5.97
N GLN A 220 -3.69 -9.89 4.71
CA GLN A 220 -2.75 -9.06 3.96
C GLN A 220 -3.46 -7.83 3.42
N TYR A 221 -2.78 -6.68 3.40
CA TYR A 221 -3.34 -5.44 2.88
C TYR A 221 -2.89 -5.21 1.44
N LEU A 222 -3.80 -4.72 0.61
CA LEU A 222 -3.50 -4.26 -0.74
C LEU A 222 -4.12 -2.88 -0.95
N LEU A 223 -3.26 -1.88 -1.09
CA LEU A 223 -3.67 -0.50 -1.37
C LEU A 223 -4.31 -0.38 -2.76
N ASP A 224 -5.21 0.58 -2.93
CA ASP A 224 -5.81 0.87 -4.23
C ASP A 224 -4.74 1.35 -5.22
N GLY A 225 -4.87 0.94 -6.48
CA GLY A 225 -3.88 1.19 -7.52
C GLY A 225 -2.57 0.41 -7.38
N CYS A 226 -2.43 -0.41 -6.33
CA CYS A 226 -1.19 -1.13 -6.04
C CYS A 226 -1.28 -2.63 -6.38
N LYS A 227 -0.11 -3.27 -6.40
CA LYS A 227 0.06 -4.70 -6.64
C LYS A 227 0.86 -5.36 -5.52
N THR A 228 0.67 -6.66 -5.36
CA THR A 228 1.51 -7.50 -4.51
C THR A 228 1.83 -8.82 -5.22
N LEU A 229 3.01 -9.39 -4.92
CA LEU A 229 3.35 -10.75 -5.33
C LEU A 229 3.07 -11.69 -4.17
N VAL A 230 2.42 -12.81 -4.49
CA VAL A 230 2.18 -13.92 -3.57
C VAL A 230 2.74 -15.20 -4.17
N THR A 231 3.40 -16.02 -3.36
CA THR A 231 3.90 -17.32 -3.78
C THR A 231 3.19 -18.41 -2.99
N LEU A 232 2.46 -19.27 -3.69
CA LEU A 232 1.76 -20.40 -3.11
C LEU A 232 2.66 -21.65 -3.22
N THR A 233 2.95 -22.28 -2.09
CA THR A 233 3.81 -23.47 -2.03
C THR A 233 3.14 -24.55 -1.18
N PRO A 234 2.83 -25.72 -1.74
CA PRO A 234 2.34 -26.84 -0.96
C PRO A 234 3.45 -27.37 -0.05
N THR A 235 3.09 -27.80 1.16
CA THR A 235 4.06 -28.41 2.08
C THR A 235 4.47 -29.80 1.61
N ASP A 236 5.70 -30.22 1.95
CA ASP A 236 6.19 -31.56 1.62
C ASP A 236 5.31 -32.69 2.21
N ASP A 237 4.77 -32.47 3.40
CA ASP A 237 3.85 -33.41 4.05
C ASP A 237 2.54 -33.54 3.26
N PHE A 238 1.99 -32.41 2.78
CA PHE A 238 0.81 -32.41 1.92
C PHE A 238 1.08 -33.14 0.60
N LEU A 239 2.22 -32.86 -0.05
CA LEU A 239 2.61 -33.54 -1.29
C LEU A 239 2.76 -35.05 -1.09
N THR A 240 3.43 -35.45 0.00
CA THR A 240 3.66 -36.87 0.34
C THR A 240 2.35 -37.59 0.66
N ALA A 241 1.48 -36.99 1.47
CA ALA A 241 0.21 -37.59 1.88
C ALA A 241 -0.73 -37.85 0.69
N ASN A 242 -0.67 -36.99 -0.33
CA ASN A 242 -1.52 -37.08 -1.52
C ASN A 242 -0.80 -37.75 -2.72
N GLY A 243 0.45 -38.17 -2.57
CA GLY A 243 1.23 -38.82 -3.63
C GLY A 243 1.53 -37.91 -4.83
N ILE A 244 1.67 -36.60 -4.58
CA ILE A 244 1.93 -35.58 -5.61
C ILE A 244 3.45 -35.37 -5.71
N SER A 245 4.01 -35.63 -6.90
CA SER A 245 5.43 -35.36 -7.19
C SER A 245 5.66 -34.08 -7.99
N ASP A 246 4.71 -33.70 -8.85
CA ASP A 246 4.71 -32.46 -9.64
C ASP A 246 3.29 -31.87 -9.60
N VAL A 247 3.20 -30.60 -9.28
CA VAL A 247 1.93 -29.86 -9.32
C VAL A 247 1.72 -29.36 -10.74
N SER A 248 0.58 -29.70 -11.32
CA SER A 248 0.15 -29.29 -12.66
C SER A 248 -1.06 -28.37 -12.64
N ASN A 249 -1.85 -28.39 -11.57
CA ASN A 249 -2.98 -27.50 -11.36
C ASN A 249 -2.90 -26.83 -9.98
N VAL A 250 -3.14 -25.53 -9.93
CA VAL A 250 -3.26 -24.74 -8.71
C VAL A 250 -4.55 -23.95 -8.77
N ASP A 251 -5.40 -24.11 -7.76
CA ASP A 251 -6.60 -23.32 -7.58
C ASP A 251 -6.58 -22.61 -6.23
N PHE A 252 -7.10 -21.39 -6.18
CA PHE A 252 -7.33 -20.64 -4.95
C PHE A 252 -8.42 -19.59 -5.13
N ALA A 253 -8.90 -19.01 -4.04
CA ALA A 253 -9.78 -17.86 -4.06
C ALA A 253 -9.27 -16.80 -3.10
N LEU A 254 -9.67 -15.55 -3.33
CA LEU A 254 -9.37 -14.45 -2.43
C LEU A 254 -10.62 -14.11 -1.63
N THR A 255 -10.54 -14.15 -0.30
CA THR A 255 -11.54 -13.54 0.57
C THR A 255 -11.12 -12.10 0.81
N ILE A 256 -11.96 -11.16 0.37
CA ILE A 256 -11.68 -9.72 0.34
C ILE A 256 -12.52 -9.03 1.40
N ARG A 257 -11.86 -8.19 2.21
CA ARG A 257 -12.46 -7.29 3.21
C ARG A 257 -12.23 -5.84 2.79
N PRO A 258 -13.20 -5.20 2.12
CA PRO A 258 -13.10 -3.80 1.74
C PRO A 258 -12.85 -2.90 2.94
N LEU A 259 -11.91 -1.94 2.81
CA LEU A 259 -11.44 -1.09 3.92
C LEU A 259 -10.92 -1.86 5.15
N ALA A 260 -10.62 -3.14 4.97
CA ALA A 260 -10.27 -4.10 6.01
C ALA A 260 -11.38 -4.32 7.07
N GLU A 261 -12.65 -4.13 6.69
CA GLU A 261 -13.81 -4.35 7.54
C GLU A 261 -14.55 -5.64 7.16
N TYR A 262 -15.04 -6.37 8.16
CA TYR A 262 -15.72 -7.67 7.95
C TYR A 262 -17.16 -7.53 7.41
N ASP A 263 -17.80 -6.37 7.58
CA ASP A 263 -19.23 -6.18 7.27
C ASP A 263 -19.56 -6.36 5.78
N ASN A 264 -18.57 -6.21 4.89
CA ASN A 264 -18.73 -6.33 3.44
C ASN A 264 -17.78 -7.38 2.84
N GLU A 265 -17.39 -8.37 3.63
CA GLU A 265 -16.53 -9.46 3.17
C GLU A 265 -17.19 -10.25 2.02
N TYR A 266 -16.41 -10.56 0.99
CA TYR A 266 -16.81 -11.42 -0.11
C TYR A 266 -15.64 -12.25 -0.61
N THR A 267 -15.93 -13.36 -1.28
CA THR A 267 -14.91 -14.23 -1.88
C THR A 267 -15.01 -14.16 -3.39
N THR A 268 -13.86 -14.14 -4.08
CA THR A 268 -13.81 -14.22 -5.55
C THR A 268 -14.33 -15.57 -6.04
N ASP A 269 -14.60 -15.68 -7.34
CA ASP A 269 -14.64 -17.00 -7.97
C ASP A 269 -13.26 -17.68 -7.83
N LEU A 270 -13.23 -19.00 -8.05
CA LEU A 270 -11.98 -19.76 -8.05
C LEU A 270 -11.06 -19.27 -9.17
N ILE A 271 -9.81 -19.00 -8.81
CA ILE A 271 -8.72 -18.59 -9.69
C ILE A 271 -7.87 -19.83 -9.95
N SER A 272 -7.72 -20.18 -11.21
CA SER A 272 -7.10 -21.44 -11.63
C SER A 272 -5.91 -21.22 -12.54
N TYR A 273 -4.81 -21.91 -12.25
CA TYR A 273 -3.65 -22.01 -13.13
C TYR A 273 -3.35 -23.46 -13.47
N GLN A 274 -3.12 -23.72 -14.76
CA GLN A 274 -2.73 -25.03 -15.26
C GLN A 274 -1.44 -24.91 -16.09
N LYS A 275 -0.45 -25.75 -15.77
CA LYS A 275 0.86 -25.84 -16.43
C LYS A 275 0.80 -26.54 -17.78
#